data_AF-A0A060CK23-F1
#
_entry.id   AF-A0A060CK23-F1
#
_cell.length_a   1.000
_cell.length_b   1.000
_cell.length_c   1.000
_cell.angle_alpha   90.00
_cell.angle_beta   90.00
_cell.angle_gamma   90.00
#
_symmetry.space_group_name_H-M   'P 1'
#
loop_
_entity.id
_entity.type
_entity.pdbx_description
1 polymer ?
#
loop_
_entity_poly.entity_id
_entity_poly.type
_entity_poly.pdbx_seq_one_letter_code
_entity_poly.pdbx_strand_id
1 'polypeptide(L)'
;MVEPEKGIWEFDFRGVKRATEQGFRLLGNFDTTPWFYADADPGKEMESSWHRSWPPADYAAWREYVKRTAKAFQPYIKDWEVWNEPDGGFLQIPKGKDKAAVYREIIHQTRVALDELDIPMNLGAGAVSNLHRPLTRDVLALGAGEDIDFYSFHYYDGCADKSPEEAGVIPEIEH
;
A
#
# COMPACT_ATOMS: atom_id res chain seq x y z
N MET A 1 4.53 3.88 13.43
CA MET A 1 3.07 3.74 13.54
C MET A 1 2.49 5.12 13.82
N VAL A 2 1.42 5.52 13.14
CA VAL A 2 0.81 6.86 13.31
C VAL A 2 -0.42 6.88 14.24
N GLU A 3 -0.93 5.70 14.57
CA GLU A 3 -1.99 5.47 15.56
C GLU A 3 -1.54 4.31 16.47
N PRO A 4 -0.66 4.55 17.47
CA PRO A 4 -0.15 3.49 18.34
C PRO A 4 -1.23 2.83 19.20
N GLU A 5 -2.25 3.59 19.57
CA GLU A 5 -3.41 3.13 20.32
C GLU A 5 -4.68 3.65 19.65
N LYS A 6 -5.78 2.90 19.74
CA LYS A 6 -7.05 3.26 19.09
C LYS A 6 -7.48 4.68 19.46
N GLY A 7 -7.53 5.56 18.47
CA GLY A 7 -7.91 6.97 18.60
C GLY A 7 -6.79 7.92 19.04
N ILE A 8 -5.59 7.43 19.34
CA ILE A 8 -4.42 8.24 19.73
C ILE A 8 -3.51 8.39 18.50
N TRP A 9 -3.36 9.62 18.01
CA TRP A 9 -2.62 9.91 16.79
C TRP A 9 -1.26 10.55 17.10
N GLU A 10 -0.20 10.00 16.53
CA GLU A 10 1.17 10.48 16.70
C GLU A 10 1.88 10.58 15.36
N PHE A 11 2.43 11.75 15.04
CA PHE A 11 3.13 11.98 13.77
C PHE A 11 4.58 12.40 14.02
N ASP A 12 5.52 11.61 13.53
CA ASP A 12 6.95 11.96 13.54
C ASP A 12 7.39 12.53 12.19
N PHE A 13 7.64 13.84 12.15
CA PHE A 13 8.03 14.54 10.93
C PHE A 13 9.54 14.63 10.72
N ARG A 14 10.38 14.16 11.66
CA ARG A 14 11.84 14.40 11.61
C ARG A 14 12.47 13.82 10.34
N GLY A 15 12.08 12.60 9.96
CA GLY A 15 12.58 11.92 8.78
C GLY A 15 12.18 12.60 7.48
N VAL A 16 10.88 12.86 7.31
CA VAL A 16 10.34 13.47 6.08
C VAL A 16 10.84 14.90 5.89
N LYS A 17 10.94 15.69 6.98
CA LYS A 17 11.46 17.05 6.93
C LYS A 17 12.92 17.05 6.49
N ARG A 18 13.76 16.22 7.12
CA ARG A 18 15.18 16.12 6.78
C ARG A 18 15.38 15.71 5.32
N ALA A 19 14.63 14.72 4.83
CA ALA A 19 14.76 14.27 3.44
C ALA A 19 14.30 15.35 2.45
N THR A 20 13.18 16.03 2.74
CA THR A 20 12.68 17.13 1.92
C THR A 20 13.67 18.30 1.86
N GLU A 21 14.30 18.67 2.98
CA GLU A 21 15.35 19.71 3.05
C GLU A 21 16.59 19.36 2.22
N GLN A 22 16.83 18.07 1.95
CA GLN A 22 17.90 17.59 1.08
C GLN A 22 17.47 17.43 -0.39
N GLY A 23 16.24 17.82 -0.74
CA GLY A 23 15.74 17.77 -2.12
C GLY A 23 15.19 16.42 -2.58
N PHE A 24 14.98 15.47 -1.66
CA PHE A 24 14.33 14.20 -2.00
C PHE A 24 12.83 14.40 -2.25
N ARG A 25 12.29 13.65 -3.21
CA ARG A 25 10.85 13.37 -3.32
C ARG A 25 10.56 12.07 -2.59
N LEU A 26 9.45 12.04 -1.87
CA LEU A 26 9.10 10.95 -0.96
C LEU A 26 7.87 10.22 -1.47
N LEU A 27 7.96 8.90 -1.51
CA LEU A 27 6.82 7.98 -1.63
C LEU A 27 6.42 7.54 -0.23
N GLY A 28 5.19 7.86 0.18
CA GLY A 28 4.60 7.32 1.40
C GLY A 28 3.98 5.94 1.13
N ASN A 29 3.84 5.12 2.17
CA ASN A 29 3.19 3.81 2.05
C ASN A 29 2.14 3.62 3.17
N PHE A 30 0.93 3.23 2.79
CA PHE A 30 -0.15 2.82 3.68
C PHE A 30 -0.05 1.31 3.91
N ASP A 31 0.86 0.92 4.79
CA ASP A 31 1.42 -0.44 4.79
C ASP A 31 0.51 -1.47 5.46
N THR A 32 -0.04 -1.14 6.63
CA THR A 32 -0.64 -2.13 7.52
C THR A 32 -1.84 -1.62 8.30
N THR A 33 -2.72 -2.55 8.66
CA THR A 33 -3.83 -2.31 9.58
C THR A 33 -3.38 -2.61 11.02
N PRO A 34 -3.52 -1.65 11.97
CA PRO A 34 -3.33 -1.94 13.38
C PRO A 34 -4.19 -3.11 13.85
N TRP A 35 -3.68 -3.93 14.77
CA TRP A 35 -4.36 -5.14 15.25
C TRP A 35 -5.78 -4.89 15.79
N PHE A 36 -6.05 -3.69 16.34
CA PHE A 36 -7.36 -3.30 16.87
C PHE A 36 -8.40 -2.91 15.80
N TYR A 37 -8.02 -2.91 14.53
CA TYR A 37 -8.90 -2.78 13.36
C TYR A 37 -8.78 -3.95 12.38
N ALA A 38 -8.00 -4.99 12.72
CA ALA A 38 -7.77 -6.15 11.87
C ALA A 38 -9.01 -7.03 11.74
N ASP A 39 -9.36 -7.38 10.50
CA ASP A 39 -10.23 -8.51 10.18
C ASP A 39 -9.39 -9.78 10.18
N ALA A 40 -9.08 -10.29 11.37
CA ALA A 40 -8.33 -11.52 11.53
C ALA A 40 -9.26 -12.72 11.72
N ASP A 41 -8.76 -13.93 11.42
CA ASP A 41 -9.42 -15.13 11.95
C ASP A 41 -9.49 -15.03 13.48
N PRO A 42 -10.55 -15.55 14.13
CA PRO A 42 -10.72 -15.45 15.58
C PRO A 42 -9.48 -15.89 16.36
N GLY A 43 -8.96 -14.99 17.21
CA GLY A 43 -7.80 -15.23 18.07
C GLY A 43 -6.45 -14.96 17.41
N LYS A 44 -6.40 -14.46 16.17
CA LYS A 44 -5.17 -14.10 15.45
C LYS A 44 -4.95 -12.60 15.31
N GLU A 45 -5.78 -11.77 15.92
CA GLU A 45 -5.74 -10.30 15.80
C GLU A 45 -4.36 -9.76 16.22
N MET A 46 -3.84 -10.25 17.35
CA MET A 46 -2.54 -9.82 17.89
C MET A 46 -1.33 -10.37 17.10
N GLU A 47 -1.55 -11.27 16.13
CA GLU A 47 -0.51 -11.68 15.18
C GLU A 47 -0.29 -10.63 14.08
N SER A 48 -1.20 -9.64 13.96
CA SER A 48 -1.06 -8.55 12.99
C SER A 48 0.21 -7.75 13.28
N SER A 49 1.11 -7.70 12.31
CA SER A 49 2.38 -6.98 12.39
C SER A 49 2.71 -6.33 11.05
N TRP A 50 3.77 -5.54 11.01
CA TRP A 50 4.15 -4.78 9.82
C TRP A 50 4.46 -5.66 8.57
N HIS A 51 4.84 -6.93 8.74
CA HIS A 51 5.13 -7.88 7.64
C HIS A 51 4.14 -9.04 7.56
N ARG A 52 3.06 -8.96 8.36
CA ARG A 52 1.98 -9.96 8.43
C ARG A 52 0.74 -9.23 8.95
N SER A 53 0.13 -8.41 8.11
CA SER A 53 -1.03 -7.62 8.51
C SER A 53 -2.30 -8.22 7.94
N TRP A 54 -3.35 -8.20 8.74
CA TRP A 54 -4.70 -8.54 8.30
C TRP A 54 -5.38 -7.30 7.69
N PRO A 55 -6.33 -7.47 6.76
CA PRO A 55 -7.05 -6.35 6.17
C PRO A 55 -7.91 -5.63 7.22
N PRO A 56 -8.37 -4.41 6.96
CA PRO A 56 -9.27 -3.70 7.88
C PRO A 56 -10.65 -4.39 7.97
N ALA A 57 -11.13 -4.59 9.20
CA ALA A 57 -12.51 -5.04 9.48
C ALA A 57 -13.54 -3.94 9.27
N ASP A 58 -13.11 -2.68 9.37
CA ASP A 58 -13.92 -1.50 9.18
C ASP A 58 -13.23 -0.54 8.22
N TYR A 59 -13.77 -0.42 7.01
CA TYR A 59 -13.24 0.50 6.00
C TYR A 59 -13.47 1.97 6.35
N ALA A 60 -14.39 2.32 7.25
CA ALA A 60 -14.47 3.69 7.76
C ALA A 60 -13.24 4.04 8.61
N ALA A 61 -12.78 3.11 9.47
CA ALA A 61 -11.54 3.27 10.23
C ALA A 61 -10.31 3.34 9.31
N TRP A 62 -10.25 2.48 8.28
CA TRP A 62 -9.20 2.56 7.25
C TRP A 62 -9.16 3.91 6.55
N ARG A 63 -10.32 4.41 6.09
CA ARG A 63 -10.41 5.71 5.42
C ARG A 63 -10.00 6.86 6.34
N GLU A 64 -10.34 6.81 7.61
CA GLU A 64 -9.91 7.82 8.59
C GLU A 64 -8.40 7.80 8.78
N TYR A 65 -7.79 6.62 8.86
CA TYR A 65 -6.34 6.44 8.89
C TYR A 65 -5.65 7.05 7.67
N VAL A 66 -6.12 6.71 6.46
CA VAL A 66 -5.59 7.25 5.20
C VAL A 66 -5.71 8.77 5.20
N LYS A 67 -6.90 9.32 5.51
CA LYS A 67 -7.15 10.77 5.52
C LYS A 67 -6.25 11.53 6.48
N ARG A 68 -6.14 11.07 7.73
CA ARG A 68 -5.32 11.73 8.74
C ARG A 68 -3.84 11.69 8.38
N THR A 69 -3.37 10.54 7.93
CA THR A 69 -1.97 10.33 7.55
C THR A 69 -1.60 11.19 6.34
N ALA A 70 -2.38 11.07 5.26
CA ALA A 70 -2.18 11.85 4.03
C ALA A 70 -2.20 13.35 4.33
N LYS A 71 -3.21 13.83 5.07
CA LYS A 71 -3.33 15.25 5.43
C LYS A 71 -2.16 15.75 6.29
N ALA A 72 -1.71 14.97 7.26
CA ALA A 72 -0.60 15.35 8.13
C ALA A 72 0.73 15.43 7.37
N PHE A 73 0.98 14.51 6.44
CA PHE A 73 2.22 14.44 5.66
C PHE A 73 2.18 15.20 4.33
N GLN A 74 1.04 15.81 3.97
CA GLN A 74 0.81 16.54 2.71
C GLN A 74 1.91 17.56 2.33
N PRO A 75 2.56 18.28 3.27
CA PRO A 75 3.64 19.20 2.91
C PRO A 75 4.89 18.50 2.35
N TYR A 76 5.04 17.20 2.61
CA TYR A 76 6.26 16.44 2.32
C TYR A 76 6.04 15.30 1.32
N ILE A 77 4.83 14.72 1.27
CA ILE A 77 4.51 13.53 0.49
C ILE A 77 3.32 13.83 -0.43
N LYS A 78 3.48 13.51 -1.72
CA LYS A 78 2.44 13.63 -2.75
C LYS A 78 2.08 12.29 -3.37
N ASP A 79 3.05 11.40 -3.44
CA ASP A 79 2.89 10.06 -3.98
C ASP A 79 2.73 9.09 -2.81
N TRP A 80 1.69 8.28 -2.86
CA TRP A 80 1.39 7.25 -1.87
C TRP A 80 1.24 5.90 -2.55
N GLU A 81 1.65 4.84 -1.88
CA GLU A 81 1.42 3.46 -2.28
C GLU A 81 0.54 2.76 -1.24
N VAL A 82 -0.38 1.91 -1.69
CA VAL A 82 -1.23 1.10 -0.79
C VAL A 82 -0.72 -0.33 -0.65
N TRP A 83 -0.45 -0.68 0.61
CA TRP A 83 0.08 -1.97 1.06
C TRP A 83 1.50 -2.26 0.56
N ASN A 84 2.13 -3.30 1.12
CA ASN A 84 3.41 -3.84 0.67
C ASN A 84 3.30 -5.35 0.43
N GLU A 85 3.77 -5.85 -0.72
CA GLU A 85 3.79 -7.29 -1.08
C GLU A 85 2.49 -8.07 -0.75
N PRO A 86 1.32 -7.59 -1.21
CA PRO A 86 0.03 -8.19 -0.89
C PRO A 86 -0.13 -9.61 -1.46
N ASP A 87 0.66 -9.98 -2.47
CA ASP A 87 0.72 -11.32 -3.04
C ASP A 87 1.41 -12.33 -2.11
N GLY A 88 2.34 -11.85 -1.28
CA GLY A 88 3.06 -12.63 -0.28
C GLY A 88 2.32 -12.76 1.07
N GLY A 89 3.12 -12.92 2.12
CA GLY A 89 2.63 -13.04 3.51
C GLY A 89 2.31 -11.71 4.19
N PHE A 90 2.57 -10.58 3.54
CA PHE A 90 2.35 -9.26 4.14
C PHE A 90 0.86 -8.94 4.24
N LEU A 91 0.04 -9.37 3.26
CA LEU A 91 -1.41 -9.39 3.36
C LEU A 91 -1.90 -10.79 3.75
N GLN A 92 -2.32 -10.94 5.00
CA GLN A 92 -3.09 -12.09 5.47
C GLN A 92 -4.52 -12.01 4.94
N ILE A 93 -5.18 -13.15 4.73
CA ILE A 93 -6.56 -13.20 4.21
C ILE A 93 -7.41 -14.07 5.14
N PRO A 94 -8.53 -13.53 5.66
CA PRO A 94 -9.47 -14.31 6.46
C PRO A 94 -9.94 -15.55 5.74
N LYS A 95 -10.14 -16.64 6.50
CA LYS A 95 -10.57 -17.90 5.92
C LYS A 95 -11.84 -17.72 5.07
N GLY A 96 -11.77 -18.19 3.83
CA GLY A 96 -12.89 -18.16 2.89
C GLY A 96 -13.05 -16.86 2.10
N LYS A 97 -12.17 -15.87 2.29
CA LYS A 97 -12.12 -14.67 1.45
C LYS A 97 -11.15 -14.86 0.28
N ASP A 98 -11.44 -14.16 -0.81
CA ASP A 98 -10.57 -14.08 -1.98
C ASP A 98 -9.55 -12.94 -1.82
N LYS A 99 -8.28 -13.21 -2.12
CA LYS A 99 -7.19 -12.25 -1.94
C LYS A 99 -7.30 -11.05 -2.88
N ALA A 100 -7.64 -11.29 -4.15
CA ALA A 100 -7.76 -10.22 -5.13
C ALA A 100 -8.91 -9.28 -4.80
N ALA A 101 -10.06 -9.83 -4.40
CA ALA A 101 -11.21 -9.06 -3.96
C ALA A 101 -10.92 -8.23 -2.71
N VAL A 102 -10.25 -8.81 -1.71
CA VAL A 102 -9.83 -8.07 -0.49
C VAL A 102 -8.88 -6.94 -0.83
N TYR A 103 -7.83 -7.21 -1.63
CA TYR A 103 -6.86 -6.17 -1.96
C TYR A 103 -7.47 -5.07 -2.84
N ARG A 104 -8.32 -5.42 -3.82
CA ARG A 104 -9.10 -4.45 -4.61
C ARG A 104 -9.90 -3.52 -3.71
N GLU A 105 -10.56 -4.05 -2.68
CA GLU A 105 -11.38 -3.23 -1.79
C GLU A 105 -10.51 -2.27 -0.95
N ILE A 106 -9.34 -2.72 -0.49
CA ILE A 106 -8.38 -1.83 0.18
C ILE A 106 -7.92 -0.69 -0.75
N ILE A 107 -7.61 -1.00 -2.02
CA ILE A 107 -7.24 0.02 -3.02
C ILE A 107 -8.38 1.04 -3.18
N HIS A 108 -9.58 0.55 -3.45
CA HIS A 108 -10.75 1.40 -3.68
C HIS A 108 -11.04 2.32 -2.49
N GLN A 109 -11.03 1.78 -1.27
CA GLN A 109 -11.29 2.56 -0.06
C GLN A 109 -10.16 3.57 0.22
N THR A 110 -8.92 3.26 -0.16
CA THR A 110 -7.81 4.22 -0.11
C THR A 110 -8.02 5.38 -1.09
N ARG A 111 -8.42 5.10 -2.34
CA ARG A 111 -8.78 6.13 -3.33
C ARG A 111 -9.89 7.04 -2.81
N VAL A 112 -11.00 6.46 -2.36
CA VAL A 112 -12.13 7.21 -1.79
C VAL A 112 -11.67 8.15 -0.66
N ALA A 113 -10.81 7.67 0.25
CA ALA A 113 -10.27 8.51 1.33
C ALA A 113 -9.41 9.68 0.83
N LEU A 114 -8.55 9.44 -0.17
CA LEU A 114 -7.71 10.50 -0.72
C LEU A 114 -8.54 11.55 -1.47
N ASP A 115 -9.52 11.12 -2.26
CA ASP A 115 -10.40 12.02 -3.01
C ASP A 115 -11.27 12.88 -2.07
N GLU A 116 -11.74 12.32 -0.94
CA GLU A 116 -12.47 13.05 0.11
C GLU A 116 -11.67 14.22 0.73
N LEU A 117 -10.33 14.22 0.62
CA LEU A 117 -9.50 15.32 1.13
C LEU A 117 -9.51 16.56 0.22
N ASP A 118 -9.87 16.42 -1.05
CA ASP A 118 -9.73 17.46 -2.08
C ASP A 118 -8.30 18.03 -2.15
N ILE A 119 -7.31 17.14 -2.02
CA ILE A 119 -5.88 17.47 -2.13
C ILE A 119 -5.29 16.60 -3.26
N PRO A 120 -4.60 17.20 -4.25
CA PRO A 120 -3.99 16.41 -5.32
C PRO A 120 -2.87 15.54 -4.76
N MET A 121 -3.10 14.22 -4.78
CA MET A 121 -2.17 13.18 -4.38
C MET A 121 -2.28 12.02 -5.37
N ASN A 122 -1.15 11.36 -5.63
CA ASN A 122 -1.10 10.18 -6.48
C ASN A 122 -1.20 8.92 -5.62
N LEU A 123 -1.97 7.94 -6.05
CA LEU A 123 -2.07 6.63 -5.43
C LEU A 123 -1.51 5.55 -6.35
N GLY A 124 -0.53 4.83 -5.86
CA GLY A 124 -0.02 3.61 -6.46
C GLY A 124 -0.51 2.36 -5.75
N ALA A 125 -0.58 1.26 -6.49
CA ALA A 125 -0.82 -0.07 -5.93
C ALA A 125 0.00 -1.12 -6.69
N GLY A 126 -0.05 -2.35 -6.20
CA GLY A 126 0.71 -3.46 -6.75
C GLY A 126 1.67 -3.96 -5.69
N ALA A 127 2.79 -3.26 -5.53
CA ALA A 127 3.89 -3.60 -4.61
C ALA A 127 4.20 -5.12 -4.56
N VAL A 128 3.92 -5.85 -5.64
CA VAL A 128 3.95 -7.32 -5.65
C VAL A 128 5.38 -7.80 -5.79
N SER A 129 5.75 -8.89 -5.11
CA SER A 129 7.10 -9.46 -5.20
C SER A 129 7.19 -10.69 -6.11
N ASN A 130 6.06 -11.29 -6.49
CA ASN A 130 6.03 -12.38 -7.46
C ASN A 130 6.25 -11.83 -8.90
N LEU A 131 7.33 -12.26 -9.54
CA LEU A 131 7.71 -11.84 -10.90
C LEU A 131 6.64 -12.14 -11.98
N HIS A 132 5.80 -13.15 -11.78
CA HIS A 132 4.69 -13.45 -12.70
C HIS A 132 3.45 -12.59 -12.46
N ARG A 133 3.39 -11.89 -11.33
CA ARG A 133 2.37 -10.91 -10.95
C ARG A 133 0.93 -11.39 -11.14
N PRO A 134 0.55 -12.62 -10.72
CA PRO A 134 -0.82 -13.12 -10.90
C PRO A 134 -1.85 -12.25 -10.17
N LEU A 135 -1.57 -11.87 -8.91
CA LEU A 135 -2.46 -10.99 -8.13
C LEU A 135 -2.73 -9.66 -8.83
N THR A 136 -1.73 -9.10 -9.51
CA THR A 136 -1.91 -7.87 -10.29
C THR A 136 -2.93 -8.06 -11.40
N ARG A 137 -2.85 -9.16 -12.16
CA ARG A 137 -3.81 -9.43 -13.24
C ARG A 137 -5.23 -9.57 -12.68
N ASP A 138 -5.37 -10.31 -11.59
CA ASP A 138 -6.66 -10.55 -10.96
C ASP A 138 -7.28 -9.25 -10.42
N VAL A 139 -6.49 -8.40 -9.77
CA VAL A 139 -6.94 -7.14 -9.18
C VAL A 139 -7.24 -6.08 -10.24
N LEU A 140 -6.46 -6.01 -11.31
CA LEU A 140 -6.77 -5.15 -12.46
C LEU A 140 -8.04 -5.61 -13.19
N ALA A 141 -8.27 -6.93 -13.31
CA ALA A 141 -9.52 -7.46 -13.87
C ALA A 141 -10.76 -7.11 -13.03
N LEU A 142 -10.58 -6.82 -11.74
CA LEU A 142 -11.60 -6.30 -10.84
C LEU A 142 -11.75 -4.76 -10.88
N GLY A 143 -11.06 -4.08 -11.80
CA GLY A 143 -11.21 -2.64 -12.04
C GLY A 143 -10.26 -1.74 -11.23
N ALA A 144 -9.27 -2.28 -10.52
CA ALA A 144 -8.37 -1.47 -9.69
C ALA A 144 -7.57 -0.42 -10.46
N GLY A 145 -7.43 -0.55 -11.78
CA GLY A 145 -6.82 0.46 -12.64
C GLY A 145 -7.55 1.80 -12.67
N GLU A 146 -8.83 1.83 -12.30
CA GLU A 146 -9.63 3.07 -12.21
C GLU A 146 -9.31 3.86 -10.92
N ASP A 147 -8.78 3.20 -9.89
CA ASP A 147 -8.52 3.79 -8.58
C ASP A 147 -7.05 4.23 -8.40
N ILE A 148 -6.14 3.91 -9.32
CA ILE A 148 -4.69 4.15 -9.17
C ILE A 148 -4.10 5.03 -10.28
N ASP A 149 -3.10 5.82 -9.93
CA ASP A 149 -2.34 6.70 -10.83
C ASP A 149 -1.06 6.02 -11.35
N PHE A 150 -0.53 5.07 -10.59
CA PHE A 150 0.63 4.28 -11.00
C PHE A 150 0.58 2.86 -10.45
N TYR A 151 1.36 1.97 -11.06
CA TYR A 151 1.51 0.60 -10.63
C TYR A 151 2.96 0.32 -10.24
N SER A 152 3.17 -0.42 -9.16
CA SER A 152 4.49 -0.77 -8.64
C SER A 152 4.65 -2.29 -8.47
N PHE A 153 5.90 -2.74 -8.50
CA PHE A 153 6.28 -4.13 -8.25
C PHE A 153 7.72 -4.18 -7.72
N HIS A 154 8.01 -5.22 -6.95
CA HIS A 154 9.37 -5.52 -6.52
C HIS A 154 10.00 -6.50 -7.48
N TYR A 155 11.10 -6.08 -8.10
CA TYR A 155 11.87 -6.92 -9.00
C TYR A 155 13.11 -7.45 -8.28
N TYR A 156 12.93 -8.58 -7.60
CA TYR A 156 14.03 -9.33 -7.01
C TYR A 156 14.46 -10.45 -7.97
N ASP A 157 15.14 -10.08 -9.05
CA ASP A 157 15.96 -11.04 -9.79
C ASP A 157 17.27 -11.20 -9.01
N GLY A 158 17.66 -12.44 -8.70
CA GLY A 158 18.97 -12.75 -8.11
C GLY A 158 20.16 -12.27 -8.96
N CYS A 159 19.92 -11.73 -10.16
CA CYS A 159 20.86 -10.98 -10.97
C CYS A 159 21.05 -9.53 -10.48
N ALA A 160 21.54 -9.36 -9.25
CA ALA A 160 21.97 -8.05 -8.73
C ALA A 160 23.11 -7.41 -9.55
N ASP A 161 23.64 -8.13 -10.53
CA ASP A 161 24.67 -7.75 -11.49
C ASP A 161 24.14 -7.29 -12.86
N LYS A 162 22.82 -7.32 -13.10
CA LYS A 162 22.20 -6.92 -14.38
C LYS A 162 21.43 -5.61 -14.29
N SER A 163 21.48 -4.81 -15.35
CA SER A 163 20.60 -3.65 -15.51
C SER A 163 19.13 -4.08 -15.70
N PRO A 164 18.14 -3.20 -15.46
CA PRO A 164 16.73 -3.50 -15.73
C PRO A 164 16.45 -3.96 -17.17
N GLU A 165 17.19 -3.44 -18.15
CA GLU A 165 17.15 -3.85 -19.55
C GLU A 165 17.71 -5.26 -19.74
N GLU A 166 18.87 -5.56 -19.15
CA GLU A 166 19.53 -6.88 -19.21
C GLU A 166 18.73 -7.98 -18.49
N ALA A 167 17.96 -7.60 -17.48
CA ALA A 167 17.09 -8.48 -16.73
C ALA A 167 15.70 -8.64 -17.38
N GLY A 168 15.44 -7.96 -18.51
CA GLY A 168 14.16 -8.05 -19.23
C GLY A 168 12.97 -7.46 -18.47
N VAL A 169 13.22 -6.50 -17.57
CA VAL A 169 12.19 -5.80 -16.78
C VAL A 169 11.34 -4.90 -17.67
N ILE A 170 11.97 -4.29 -18.67
CA ILE A 170 11.34 -3.48 -19.71
C ILE A 170 11.34 -4.35 -20.96
N PRO A 171 10.20 -4.93 -21.41
CA PRO A 171 10.17 -5.48 -22.75
C PRO A 171 10.45 -4.33 -23.72
N GLU A 172 11.30 -4.58 -24.72
CA GLU A 172 11.49 -3.64 -25.83
C GLU A 172 10.11 -3.19 -26.32
N ILE A 173 9.78 -1.93 -26.09
CA ILE A 173 8.57 -1.33 -26.64
C ILE A 173 8.92 -1.09 -28.12
N GLU A 174 8.68 -2.09 -28.96
CA GLU A 174 8.75 -1.90 -30.40
C GLU A 174 7.67 -0.88 -30.81
N HIS A 175 8.13 0.19 -31.47
CA HIS A 175 7.30 1.25 -32.06
C HIS A 175 6.66 0.82 -33.38
#